data_AF-A0A2H0NCM7-F1
#
_entry.id   AF-A0A2H0NCM7-F1
#
_cell.length_a   1.000
_cell.length_b   1.000
_cell.length_c   1.000
_cell.angle_alpha   90.00
_cell.angle_beta   90.00
_cell.angle_gamma   90.00
#
_symmetry.space_group_name_H-M   'P 1'
#
loop_
_entity.id
_entity.type
_entity.pdbx_description
1 polymer ?
#
loop_
_entity_poly.entity_id
_entity_poly.type
_entity_poly.pdbx_seq_one_letter_code
_entity_poly.pdbx_strand_id
1 'polypeptide(L)'
;MIKKAYQPIVDLLNSNKDAKVSDVIDQVVELVSAKSSRGEVGGNFIKDNDGNTIAIKCYYFKRWMPLVGESAVEFGTKVRTATGFNSMCKEGVSHWTKQQREAKNANAELLNKVANGDIAPENILAEQAKIEETRKSIVDTDLGFASAEEINTYLENEGLTFTPATA
;
A
#
# COMPACT_ATOMS: atom_id res chain seq x y z
N MET A 1 19.14 12.69 7.05
CA MET A 1 18.35 13.13 5.87
C MET A 1 16.98 13.59 6.36
N ILE A 2 16.54 14.78 5.97
CA ILE A 2 15.23 15.32 6.33
C ILE A 2 14.20 14.72 5.37
N LYS A 3 13.05 14.23 5.87
CA LYS A 3 12.01 13.70 4.97
C LYS A 3 11.51 14.84 4.08
N LYS A 4 11.32 14.59 2.78
CA LYS A 4 10.89 15.59 1.78
C LYS A 4 9.68 16.42 2.23
N ALA A 5 8.76 15.80 2.97
CA ALA A 5 7.59 16.44 3.53
C ALA A 5 7.87 17.57 4.55
N TYR A 6 9.04 17.62 5.16
CA TYR A 6 9.45 18.66 6.11
C TYR A 6 10.44 19.65 5.51
N GLN A 7 10.87 19.43 4.25
CA GLN A 7 11.82 20.31 3.59
C GLN A 7 11.34 21.78 3.53
N PRO A 8 10.07 22.08 3.18
CA PRO A 8 9.60 23.47 3.17
C PRO A 8 9.62 24.14 4.54
N ILE A 9 9.34 23.40 5.61
CA ILE A 9 9.40 23.93 6.98
C ILE A 9 10.84 24.21 7.37
N VAL A 10 11.76 23.31 7.02
CA VAL A 10 13.17 23.46 7.34
C VAL A 10 13.80 24.61 6.55
N ASP A 11 13.40 24.79 5.29
CA ASP A 11 13.85 25.91 4.47
C ASP A 11 13.35 27.23 5.07
N LEU A 12 12.07 27.31 5.45
CA LEU A 12 11.49 28.48 6.14
C LEU A 12 12.24 28.83 7.43
N LEU A 13 12.53 27.84 8.28
CA LEU A 13 13.25 28.04 9.52
C LEU A 13 14.72 28.44 9.29
N ASN A 14 15.37 27.88 8.26
CA ASN A 14 16.75 28.24 7.92
C ASN A 14 16.87 29.65 7.33
N SER A 15 15.85 30.12 6.62
CA SER A 15 15.79 31.48 6.07
C SER A 15 15.48 32.54 7.13
N ASN A 16 14.97 32.13 8.31
CA ASN A 16 14.51 33.03 9.38
C ASN A 16 15.13 32.68 10.74
N LYS A 17 16.42 32.32 10.77
CA LYS A 17 17.11 31.83 12.00
C LYS A 17 17.08 32.81 13.17
N ASP A 18 17.09 34.11 12.88
CA ASP A 18 17.13 35.18 13.88
C ASP A 18 15.74 35.75 14.19
N ALA A 19 14.69 35.28 13.50
CA ALA A 19 13.32 35.70 13.75
C ALA A 19 12.77 35.04 15.02
N LYS A 20 11.81 35.69 15.69
CA LYS A 20 11.12 35.06 16.82
C LYS A 20 10.15 34.03 16.28
N VAL A 21 9.88 33.01 17.10
CA VAL A 21 8.88 31.97 16.77
C VAL A 21 7.52 32.59 16.44
N SER A 22 7.13 33.68 17.13
CA SER A 22 5.90 34.43 16.86
C SER A 22 5.77 34.93 15.42
N ASP A 23 6.89 35.17 14.74
CA ASP A 23 6.93 35.83 13.44
C ASP A 23 6.75 34.81 12.29
N VAL A 24 7.01 33.53 12.58
CA VAL A 24 7.01 32.43 11.60
C VAL A 24 6.00 31.32 11.91
N ILE A 25 5.40 31.31 13.11
CA ILE A 25 4.53 30.22 13.54
C ILE A 25 3.29 30.07 12.65
N ASP A 26 2.69 31.18 12.20
CA ASP A 26 1.49 31.14 11.34
C ASP A 26 1.84 30.53 9.96
N GLN A 27 3.01 30.86 9.42
CA GLN A 27 3.52 30.28 8.17
C GLN A 27 3.84 28.79 8.33
N VAL A 28 4.38 28.38 9.48
CA VAL A 28 4.60 26.96 9.79
C VAL A 28 3.26 26.22 9.92
N VAL A 29 2.27 26.82 10.59
CA VAL A 29 0.92 26.25 10.71
C VAL A 29 0.29 26.09 9.33
N GLU A 30 0.42 27.07 8.44
CA GLU A 30 -0.07 26.99 7.07
C GLU A 30 0.59 25.84 6.30
N LEU A 31 1.93 25.73 6.34
CA LEU A 31 2.68 24.68 5.66
C LEU A 31 2.34 23.27 6.18
N VAL A 32 2.00 23.14 7.46
CA VAL A 32 1.62 21.86 8.06
C VAL A 32 0.13 21.55 7.82
N SER A 33 -0.72 22.57 7.80
CA SER A 33 -2.17 22.43 7.60
C SER A 33 -2.53 22.17 6.14
N ALA A 34 -1.71 22.63 5.18
CA ALA A 34 -1.82 22.28 3.76
C ALA A 34 -1.71 20.77 3.49
N LYS A 35 -1.32 19.97 4.48
CA LYS A 35 -1.16 18.53 4.38
C LYS A 35 -2.38 17.72 4.82
N SER A 36 -3.58 18.31 4.76
CA SER A 36 -4.83 17.60 5.03
C SER A 36 -5.32 16.74 3.85
N SER A 37 -4.83 16.93 2.62
CA SER A 37 -5.27 16.14 1.47
C SER A 37 -4.30 15.02 1.09
N ARG A 38 -4.11 14.04 1.97
CA ARG A 38 -3.53 12.74 1.59
C ARG A 38 -4.57 11.88 0.86
N GLY A 39 -5.32 12.49 -0.06
CA GLY A 39 -6.52 11.91 -0.66
C GLY A 39 -6.79 12.26 -2.11
N GLU A 40 -6.04 13.17 -2.76
CA GLU A 40 -6.55 13.73 -4.02
C GLU A 40 -5.69 13.47 -5.27
N VAL A 41 -4.40 13.15 -5.13
CA VAL A 41 -3.55 12.84 -6.31
C VAL A 41 -2.54 11.75 -5.94
N GLY A 42 -2.72 10.54 -6.50
CA GLY A 42 -1.82 9.38 -6.29
C GLY A 42 -2.05 8.52 -5.04
N GLY A 43 -3.24 8.57 -4.43
CA GLY A 43 -3.62 7.72 -3.29
C GLY A 43 -3.86 6.26 -3.68
N ASN A 44 -3.62 5.31 -2.77
CA ASN A 44 -3.97 3.88 -2.97
C ASN A 44 -5.44 3.59 -2.63
N PHE A 45 -6.32 4.59 -2.66
CA PHE A 45 -7.73 4.47 -2.32
C PHE A 45 -8.54 5.63 -2.90
N ILE A 46 -9.83 5.42 -3.10
CA ILE A 46 -10.81 6.39 -3.59
C ILE A 46 -11.86 6.62 -2.51
N LYS A 47 -12.25 7.88 -2.32
CA LYS A 47 -13.35 8.28 -1.42
C LYS A 47 -14.47 8.94 -2.19
N ASP A 48 -15.70 8.74 -1.74
CA ASP A 48 -16.85 9.52 -2.19
C ASP A 48 -16.83 10.93 -1.59
N ASN A 49 -17.80 11.75 -2.01
CA ASN A 49 -17.98 13.11 -1.51
C ASN A 49 -18.34 13.16 -0.01
N ASP A 50 -18.88 12.07 0.54
CA ASP A 50 -19.20 11.94 1.97
C ASP A 50 -17.97 11.52 2.81
N GLY A 51 -16.84 11.25 2.15
CA GLY A 51 -15.58 10.87 2.79
C GLY A 51 -15.46 9.37 3.12
N ASN A 52 -16.42 8.55 2.69
CA ASN A 52 -16.36 7.09 2.79
C ASN A 52 -15.38 6.54 1.77
N THR A 53 -14.61 5.52 2.15
CA THR A 53 -13.71 4.85 1.20
C THR A 53 -14.53 3.87 0.36
N ILE A 54 -14.52 4.05 -0.96
CA ILE A 54 -15.32 3.26 -1.91
C ILE A 54 -14.47 2.31 -2.76
N ALA A 55 -13.15 2.53 -2.85
CA ALA A 55 -12.23 1.58 -3.48
C ALA A 55 -10.82 1.68 -2.88
N ILE A 56 -10.06 0.58 -2.93
CA ILE A 56 -8.69 0.49 -2.43
C ILE A 56 -7.81 -0.28 -3.44
N LYS A 57 -6.62 0.23 -3.72
CA LYS A 57 -5.61 -0.50 -4.49
C LYS A 57 -4.97 -1.57 -3.60
N CYS A 58 -5.32 -2.83 -3.82
CA CYS A 58 -4.82 -3.95 -3.05
C CYS A 58 -3.30 -4.07 -3.20
N TYR A 59 -2.59 -4.05 -2.08
CA TYR A 59 -1.13 -4.12 -2.07
C TYR A 59 -0.58 -5.47 -2.55
N TYR A 60 -1.33 -6.57 -2.36
CA TYR A 60 -0.90 -7.90 -2.81
C TYR A 60 -1.06 -8.05 -4.32
N PHE A 61 -2.28 -7.95 -4.82
CA PHE A 61 -2.61 -8.15 -6.24
C PHE A 61 -2.23 -6.98 -7.14
N LYS A 62 -1.94 -5.80 -6.58
CA LYS A 62 -1.68 -4.54 -7.31
C LYS A 62 -2.86 -4.03 -8.16
N ARG A 63 -4.06 -4.53 -7.88
CA ARG A 63 -5.32 -4.20 -8.55
C ARG A 63 -6.20 -3.27 -7.71
N TRP A 64 -7.01 -2.46 -8.35
CA TRP A 64 -8.03 -1.61 -7.73
C TRP A 64 -9.25 -2.43 -7.37
N MET A 65 -9.62 -2.45 -6.09
CA MET A 65 -10.71 -3.28 -5.59
C MET A 65 -11.82 -2.38 -5.05
N PRO A 66 -13.05 -2.45 -5.61
CA PRO A 66 -14.17 -1.70 -5.08
C PRO A 66 -14.60 -2.28 -3.72
N LEU A 67 -15.13 -1.42 -2.86
CA LEU A 67 -15.74 -1.80 -1.58
C LEU A 67 -17.28 -1.80 -1.66
N VAL A 68 -17.82 -1.44 -2.81
CA VAL A 68 -19.25 -1.20 -3.07
C VAL A 68 -19.65 -1.76 -4.44
N GLY A 69 -20.95 -1.99 -4.63
CA GLY A 69 -21.51 -2.60 -5.84
C GLY A 69 -21.33 -4.12 -5.91
N GLU A 70 -21.65 -4.71 -7.05
CA GLU A 70 -21.65 -6.18 -7.23
C GLU A 70 -20.25 -6.81 -7.20
N SER A 71 -19.23 -6.05 -7.60
CA SER A 71 -17.82 -6.50 -7.59
C SER A 71 -17.11 -6.20 -6.26
N ALA A 72 -17.84 -5.84 -5.21
CA ALA A 72 -17.26 -5.46 -3.91
C ALA A 72 -16.36 -6.56 -3.34
N VAL A 73 -15.13 -6.16 -3.00
CA VAL A 73 -14.13 -7.06 -2.42
C VAL A 73 -14.00 -6.81 -0.93
N GLU A 74 -13.93 -7.88 -0.15
CA GLU A 74 -13.85 -7.77 1.29
C GLU A 74 -12.46 -7.37 1.80
N PHE A 75 -12.41 -6.29 2.57
CA PHE A 75 -11.23 -5.83 3.29
C PHE A 75 -11.43 -5.93 4.81
N GLY A 76 -10.38 -6.31 5.52
CA GLY A 76 -10.39 -6.25 6.98
C GLY A 76 -10.34 -4.79 7.47
N THR A 77 -11.09 -4.48 8.53
CA THR A 77 -11.10 -3.13 9.13
C THR A 77 -9.81 -2.86 9.90
N LYS A 78 -9.36 -1.60 9.88
CA LYS A 78 -8.19 -1.14 10.63
C LYS A 78 -8.36 0.32 11.05
N VAL A 79 -8.75 0.50 12.31
CA VAL A 79 -9.15 1.78 12.93
C VAL A 79 -8.14 2.92 12.76
N ARG A 80 -6.84 2.63 12.62
CA ARG A 80 -5.76 3.64 12.56
C ARG A 80 -5.22 3.88 11.15
N THR A 81 -6.03 3.68 10.11
CA THR A 81 -5.64 3.91 8.71
C THR A 81 -6.48 5.01 8.08
N ALA A 82 -5.94 5.68 7.05
CA ALA A 82 -6.65 6.76 6.35
C ALA A 82 -7.93 6.28 5.64
N THR A 83 -7.99 4.99 5.31
CA THR A 83 -9.14 4.31 4.68
C THR A 83 -10.09 3.69 5.69
N GLY A 84 -9.66 3.47 6.94
CA GLY A 84 -10.39 2.61 7.89
C GLY A 84 -10.25 1.10 7.61
N PHE A 85 -9.46 0.71 6.59
CA PHE A 85 -9.28 -0.67 6.13
C PHE A 85 -7.79 -1.05 6.03
N ASN A 86 -7.53 -2.35 5.93
CA ASN A 86 -6.20 -2.86 5.60
C ASN A 86 -5.79 -2.46 4.17
N SER A 87 -4.49 -2.50 3.89
CA SER A 87 -3.95 -2.25 2.54
C SER A 87 -4.07 -3.45 1.60
N MET A 88 -4.52 -4.60 2.10
CA MET A 88 -4.72 -5.83 1.34
C MET A 88 -6.14 -6.33 1.61
N CYS A 89 -6.80 -6.83 0.56
CA CYS A 89 -8.06 -7.57 0.70
C CYS A 89 -7.82 -8.86 1.50
N LYS A 90 -8.89 -9.45 2.04
CA LYS A 90 -8.77 -10.69 2.82
C LYS A 90 -8.11 -11.83 2.03
N GLU A 91 -8.46 -11.96 0.76
CA GLU A 91 -7.86 -12.96 -0.13
C GLU A 91 -6.36 -12.74 -0.32
N GLY A 92 -5.95 -11.49 -0.58
CA GLY A 92 -4.54 -11.13 -0.68
C GLY A 92 -3.76 -11.40 0.61
N VAL A 93 -4.35 -11.14 1.78
CA VAL A 93 -3.76 -11.50 3.08
C VAL A 93 -3.60 -13.01 3.21
N SER A 94 -4.59 -13.80 2.78
CA SER A 94 -4.55 -15.27 2.81
C SER A 94 -3.40 -15.81 1.97
N HIS A 95 -3.31 -15.40 0.69
CA HIS A 95 -2.23 -15.82 -0.20
C HIS A 95 -0.86 -15.39 0.30
N TRP A 96 -0.72 -14.13 0.70
CA TRP A 96 0.53 -13.62 1.25
C TRP A 96 0.97 -14.43 2.48
N THR A 97 0.06 -14.69 3.42
CA THR A 97 0.38 -15.47 4.63
C THR A 97 0.80 -16.90 4.29
N LYS A 98 0.14 -17.54 3.32
CA LYS A 98 0.49 -18.88 2.84
C LYS A 98 1.89 -18.90 2.23
N GLN A 99 2.21 -17.97 1.34
CA GLN A 99 3.54 -17.84 0.71
C GLN A 99 4.64 -17.57 1.74
N GLN A 100 4.38 -16.72 2.73
CA GLN A 100 5.34 -16.48 3.83
C GLN A 100 5.60 -17.74 4.65
N ARG A 101 4.55 -18.51 4.95
CA ARG A 101 4.69 -19.78 5.69
C ARG A 101 5.47 -20.82 4.89
N GLU A 102 5.15 -20.98 3.61
CA GLU A 102 5.84 -21.93 2.73
C GLU A 102 7.32 -21.56 2.59
N ALA A 103 7.63 -20.28 2.38
CA ALA A 103 9.01 -19.81 2.32
C ALA A 103 9.77 -20.02 3.64
N LYS A 104 9.13 -19.78 4.77
CA LYS A 104 9.73 -20.05 6.10
C LYS A 104 10.03 -21.53 6.28
N ASN A 105 9.10 -22.42 5.93
CA ASN A 105 9.28 -23.85 6.05
C ASN A 105 10.36 -24.36 5.11
N ALA A 106 10.37 -23.94 3.84
CA ALA A 106 11.37 -24.32 2.87
C ALA A 106 12.79 -23.88 3.27
N ASN A 107 12.92 -22.67 3.84
CA ASN A 107 14.20 -22.18 4.37
C ASN A 107 14.65 -23.00 5.60
N ALA A 108 13.74 -23.41 6.47
CA ALA A 108 14.07 -24.24 7.63
C ALA A 108 14.50 -25.67 7.22
N GLU A 109 13.86 -26.24 6.19
CA GLU A 109 14.19 -27.57 5.65
C GLU A 109 15.51 -27.60 4.88
N LEU A 110 16.01 -26.45 4.45
CA LEU A 110 17.20 -26.36 3.59
C LEU A 110 18.43 -26.99 4.24
N LEU A 111 18.63 -26.79 5.54
CA LEU A 111 19.74 -27.40 6.30
C LEU A 111 19.60 -28.92 6.41
N ASN A 112 18.36 -29.43 6.51
CA ASN A 112 18.11 -30.87 6.53
C ASN A 112 18.43 -31.50 5.17
N LYS A 113 18.05 -30.84 4.07
CA LYS A 113 18.38 -31.30 2.71
C LYS A 113 19.88 -31.34 2.45
N VAL A 114 20.63 -30.38 3.01
CA VAL A 114 22.10 -30.38 2.94
C VAL A 114 22.69 -31.52 3.78
N ALA A 115 22.19 -31.71 5.00
CA ALA A 115 22.63 -32.80 5.87
C ALA A 115 22.36 -34.19 5.28
N ASN A 116 21.26 -34.34 4.54
CA ASN A 116 20.88 -35.57 3.85
C ASN A 116 21.63 -35.78 2.53
N GLY A 117 22.35 -34.77 2.02
CA GLY A 117 23.05 -34.83 0.72
C GLY A 117 22.16 -34.55 -0.50
N ASP A 118 20.91 -34.11 -0.31
CA ASP A 118 19.99 -33.74 -1.39
C ASP A 118 20.41 -32.44 -2.10
N ILE A 119 21.09 -31.55 -1.37
CA ILE A 119 21.59 -30.25 -1.86
C ILE A 119 23.05 -30.10 -1.43
N ALA A 120 23.92 -29.76 -2.38
CA ALA A 120 25.31 -29.42 -2.04
C ALA A 120 25.38 -28.06 -1.29
N PRO A 121 26.25 -27.89 -0.27
CA PRO A 121 26.33 -26.66 0.52
C PRO A 121 26.48 -25.37 -0.29
N GLU A 122 27.21 -25.42 -1.40
CA GLU A 122 27.40 -24.31 -2.33
C GLU A 122 26.10 -23.84 -3.02
N ASN A 123 25.09 -24.71 -3.12
CA ASN A 123 23.82 -24.42 -3.78
C ASN A 123 22.77 -23.81 -2.84
N ILE A 124 23.07 -23.67 -1.54
CA ILE A 124 22.16 -23.11 -0.54
C ILE A 124 21.63 -21.73 -0.97
N LEU A 125 22.51 -20.84 -1.41
CA LEU A 125 22.13 -19.48 -1.80
C LEU A 125 21.22 -19.46 -3.04
N ALA A 126 21.46 -20.38 -4.00
CA ALA A 126 20.64 -20.49 -5.19
C ALA A 126 19.22 -20.99 -4.84
N GLU A 127 19.10 -21.97 -3.95
CA GLU A 127 17.81 -22.47 -3.49
C GLU A 127 17.05 -21.44 -2.63
N GLN A 128 17.75 -20.69 -1.78
CA GLN A 128 17.16 -19.56 -1.06
C GLN A 128 16.62 -18.49 -2.02
N ALA A 129 17.34 -18.21 -3.12
CA ALA A 129 16.86 -17.27 -4.14
C ALA A 129 15.57 -17.77 -4.82
N LYS A 130 15.46 -19.07 -5.13
CA LYS A 130 14.23 -19.67 -5.69
C LYS A 130 13.05 -19.60 -4.72
N ILE A 131 13.30 -19.85 -3.43
CA ILE A 131 12.28 -19.71 -2.38
C ILE A 131 11.77 -18.27 -2.32
N GLU A 132 12.67 -17.29 -2.37
CA GLU A 132 12.33 -15.87 -2.35
C GLU A 132 11.61 -15.41 -3.62
N GLU A 133 11.97 -15.93 -4.79
CA GLU A 133 11.26 -15.69 -6.05
C GLU A 133 9.82 -16.23 -5.97
N THR A 134 9.66 -17.47 -5.50
CA THR A 134 8.34 -18.09 -5.29
C THR A 134 7.51 -17.28 -4.29
N ARG A 135 8.10 -16.83 -3.19
CA ARG A 135 7.44 -16.00 -2.16
C ARG A 135 6.94 -14.66 -2.70
N LYS A 136 7.62 -14.09 -3.70
CA LYS A 136 7.29 -12.79 -4.31
C LYS A 136 6.31 -12.90 -5.47
N SER A 137 6.05 -14.11 -5.96
CA SER A 137 5.06 -14.32 -7.02
C SER A 137 3.68 -13.83 -6.56
N ILE A 138 2.99 -13.11 -7.44
CA ILE A 138 1.60 -12.70 -7.20
C ILE A 138 0.71 -13.76 -7.83
N VAL A 139 -0.20 -14.33 -7.05
CA VAL A 139 -1.21 -15.25 -7.58
C VAL A 139 -2.19 -14.45 -8.43
N ASP A 140 -2.58 -15.01 -9.57
CA ASP A 140 -3.55 -14.37 -10.46
C ASP A 140 -4.93 -14.29 -9.79
N THR A 141 -5.71 -13.26 -10.15
CA THR A 141 -7.04 -13.05 -9.58
C THR A 141 -7.95 -12.32 -10.56
N ASP A 142 -9.20 -12.75 -10.59
CA ASP A 142 -10.27 -12.07 -11.31
C ASP A 142 -10.82 -10.86 -10.53
N LEU A 143 -10.38 -10.68 -9.27
CA LEU A 143 -10.87 -9.61 -8.42
C LEU A 143 -10.31 -8.24 -8.81
N GLY A 144 -11.20 -7.26 -8.86
CA GLY A 144 -10.87 -5.86 -9.08
C GLY A 144 -10.30 -5.58 -10.48
N PHE A 145 -9.80 -4.37 -10.64
CA PHE A 145 -9.44 -3.77 -11.93
C PHE A 145 -7.95 -3.49 -12.01
N ALA A 146 -7.37 -3.55 -13.21
CA ALA A 146 -5.94 -3.37 -13.40
C ALA A 146 -5.54 -1.88 -13.32
N SER A 147 -6.43 -0.99 -13.75
CA SER A 147 -6.16 0.43 -13.90
C SER A 147 -7.10 1.32 -13.06
N ALA A 148 -6.68 2.56 -12.86
CA ALA A 148 -7.51 3.60 -12.23
C ALA A 148 -8.74 3.95 -13.10
N GLU A 149 -8.58 3.94 -14.42
CA GLU A 149 -9.65 4.27 -15.38
C GLU A 149 -10.79 3.24 -15.33
N GLU A 150 -10.46 1.96 -15.27
CA GLU A 150 -11.44 0.88 -15.16
C GLU A 150 -12.26 0.97 -13.87
N ILE A 151 -11.60 1.21 -12.73
CA ILE A 151 -12.32 1.36 -11.45
C ILE A 151 -13.15 2.65 -11.44
N ASN A 152 -12.66 3.75 -12.00
CA ASN A 152 -13.45 4.99 -12.09
C ASN A 152 -14.72 4.75 -12.92
N THR A 153 -14.59 4.12 -14.08
CA THR A 153 -15.73 3.77 -14.95
C THR A 153 -16.73 2.86 -14.23
N TYR A 154 -16.25 1.87 -13.49
CA TYR A 154 -17.11 1.01 -12.68
C TYR A 154 -17.87 1.80 -11.62
N LEU A 155 -17.19 2.65 -10.85
CA LEU A 155 -17.82 3.44 -9.79
C LEU A 155 -18.82 4.47 -10.33
N GLU A 156 -18.54 5.05 -11.51
CA GLU A 156 -19.48 5.94 -12.21
C GLU A 156 -20.74 5.20 -12.66
N ASN A 157 -20.60 3.97 -13.18
CA ASN A 157 -21.74 3.12 -13.55
C ASN A 157 -22.59 2.69 -12.35
N GLU A 158 -21.96 2.54 -11.18
CA GLU A 158 -22.66 2.33 -9.90
C GLU A 158 -23.35 3.63 -9.39
N GLY A 159 -23.24 4.74 -10.10
CA GLY A 159 -23.88 6.01 -9.77
C GLY A 159 -23.19 6.78 -8.66
N LEU A 160 -21.92 6.49 -8.36
CA LEU A 160 -21.17 7.14 -7.28
C LEU A 160 -20.50 8.42 -7.77
N THR A 161 -20.53 9.44 -6.91
CA THR A 161 -19.80 10.69 -7.12
C THR A 161 -18.54 10.71 -6.26
N PHE A 162 -17.37 10.82 -6.91
CA PHE A 162 -16.07 10.76 -6.26
C PHE A 162 -15.03 11.53 -7.07
N THR A 163 -13.89 11.83 -6.45
CA THR A 163 -12.72 12.35 -7.19
C THR A 163 -12.00 11.17 -7.83
N PRO A 164 -11.86 11.15 -9.18
CA PRO A 164 -11.30 10.00 -9.89
C PRO A 164 -9.84 9.73 -9.49
N ALA A 165 -9.47 8.46 -9.42
CA ALA A 165 -8.08 8.09 -9.24
C ALA A 165 -7.27 8.46 -10.50
N THR A 166 -6.10 9.06 -10.29
CA THR A 166 -5.11 9.33 -11.36
C THR A 166 -4.18 8.12 -11.55
N ALA A 167 -3.72 7.91 -12.79
CA ALA A 167 -2.79 6.84 -13.18
C ALA A 167 -1.48 6.79 -12.37
#